data_AF-A0A724NF70-F1
#
_entry.id   AF-A0A724NF70-F1
#
_cell.length_a   1.000
_cell.length_b   1.000
_cell.length_c   1.000
_cell.angle_alpha   90.00
_cell.angle_beta   90.00
_cell.angle_gamma   90.00
#
_symmetry.space_group_name_H-M   'P 1'
#
loop_
_entity.id
_entity.type
_entity.pdbx_description
1 polymer ?
#
loop_
_entity_poly.entity_id
_entity_poly.type
_entity_poly.pdbx_seq_one_letter_code
_entity_poly.pdbx_strand_id
1 'polypeptide(L)'
;AELGNLTGLLDEIKPAIAKTEYSGERKGSNYDFVDAVARKNVELTIENIRKNSPVLKQLEDEKKIKIVGSMYHLTGGKVEFFEV
;
A
#
# COMPACT_ATOMS: atom_id res chain seq x y z
N ALA A 1 20.34 -3.19 14.27
CA ALA A 1 21.14 -2.56 13.20
C ALA A 1 20.18 -1.81 12.31
N GLU A 2 20.27 -0.48 12.27
CA GLU A 2 19.50 0.33 11.34
C GLU A 2 20.18 0.23 9.97
N LEU A 3 19.41 -0.11 8.94
CA LEU A 3 19.89 -0.37 7.57
C LEU A 3 20.15 0.94 6.80
N GLY A 4 20.58 2.01 7.48
CA GLY A 4 20.81 3.33 6.87
C GLY A 4 19.57 3.85 6.14
N ASN A 5 19.70 4.19 4.85
CA ASN A 5 18.60 4.66 3.99
C ASN A 5 17.44 3.67 3.84
N LEU A 6 17.65 2.37 4.09
CA LEU A 6 16.56 1.40 4.12
C LEU A 6 15.67 1.56 5.34
N THR A 7 16.15 2.17 6.42
CA THR A 7 15.39 2.37 7.66
C THR A 7 14.22 3.31 7.43
N GLY A 8 14.43 4.41 6.69
CA GLY A 8 13.36 5.34 6.34
C GLY A 8 12.29 4.69 5.45
N LEU A 9 12.69 3.88 4.47
CA LEU A 9 11.74 3.13 3.64
C LEU A 9 10.95 2.09 4.47
N LEU A 10 11.61 1.44 5.43
CA LEU A 10 10.95 0.54 6.36
C LEU A 10 9.95 1.29 7.25
N ASP A 11 10.24 2.52 7.66
CA ASP A 11 9.32 3.34 8.46
C ASP A 11 8.01 3.64 7.73
N GLU A 12 8.05 3.87 6.42
CA GLU A 12 6.85 4.05 5.60
C GLU A 12 6.01 2.77 5.47
N ILE A 13 6.63 1.59 5.58
CA ILE A 13 5.96 0.29 5.44
C ILE A 13 5.49 -0.28 6.79
N LYS A 14 6.12 0.11 7.90
CA LYS A 14 5.72 -0.27 9.28
C LYS A 14 4.22 -0.09 9.56
N PRO A 15 3.54 1.03 9.21
CA PRO A 15 2.11 1.16 9.46
C PRO A 15 1.28 0.12 8.71
N ALA A 16 1.68 -0.25 7.48
CA ALA A 16 1.03 -1.30 6.72
C ALA A 16 1.22 -2.67 7.37
N ILE A 17 2.44 -2.98 7.83
CA ILE A 17 2.72 -4.22 8.56
C ILE A 17 1.85 -4.32 9.81
N ALA A 18 1.77 -3.25 10.60
CA ALA A 18 1.00 -3.21 11.84
C ALA A 18 -0.51 -3.38 11.60
N LYS A 19 -1.06 -2.71 10.57
CA LYS A 19 -2.48 -2.77 10.21
C LYS A 19 -2.89 -4.00 9.41
N THR A 20 -1.94 -4.81 8.95
CA THR A 20 -2.25 -6.07 8.26
C THR A 20 -2.63 -7.13 9.27
N GLU A 21 -3.91 -7.45 9.35
CA GLU A 21 -4.42 -8.59 10.11
C GLU A 21 -4.12 -9.88 9.33
N TYR A 22 -3.25 -10.71 9.88
CA TYR A 22 -2.87 -11.98 9.26
C TYR A 22 -2.76 -13.05 10.33
N SER A 23 -3.50 -14.15 10.16
CA SER A 23 -3.60 -15.24 11.13
C SER A 23 -2.42 -16.22 11.07
N GLY A 24 -1.64 -16.18 9.97
CA GLY A 24 -0.49 -17.07 9.75
C GLY A 24 0.85 -16.47 10.23
N GLU A 25 1.95 -17.06 9.78
CA GLU A 25 3.29 -16.62 10.15
C GLU A 25 3.63 -15.25 9.55
N ARG A 26 3.82 -14.24 10.42
CA ARG A 26 4.14 -12.84 10.03
C ARG A 26 5.64 -12.65 9.82
N LYS A 27 6.25 -13.41 8.90
CA LYS A 27 7.66 -13.30 8.52
C LYS A 27 7.81 -12.85 7.07
N GLY A 28 8.89 -12.14 6.77
CA GLY A 28 9.22 -11.72 5.40
C GLY A 28 9.52 -12.88 4.43
N SER A 29 9.70 -14.09 4.95
CA SER A 29 9.81 -15.33 4.17
C SER A 29 8.44 -15.91 3.77
N ASN A 30 7.35 -15.44 4.38
CA ASN A 30 6.00 -15.86 4.04
C ASN A 30 5.45 -14.94 2.94
N TYR A 31 5.47 -15.42 1.70
CA TYR A 31 5.03 -14.64 0.54
C TYR A 31 3.58 -14.15 0.66
N ASP A 32 2.68 -14.96 1.21
CA ASP A 32 1.28 -14.57 1.39
C ASP A 32 1.13 -13.41 2.38
N PHE A 33 1.94 -13.40 3.45
CA PHE A 33 1.97 -12.29 4.40
C PHE A 33 2.58 -11.04 3.78
N VAL A 34 3.69 -11.17 3.05
CA VAL A 34 4.35 -10.03 2.38
C VAL A 34 3.40 -9.40 1.36
N ASP A 35 2.69 -10.22 0.58
CA ASP A 35 1.71 -9.75 -0.39
C ASP A 35 0.51 -9.07 0.29
N ALA A 36 0.00 -9.62 1.39
CA ALA A 36 -1.05 -8.96 2.18
C ALA A 36 -0.60 -7.59 2.73
N VAL A 37 0.64 -7.50 3.23
CA VAL A 37 1.23 -6.24 3.69
C VAL A 37 1.37 -5.25 2.55
N ALA A 38 1.82 -5.70 1.38
CA ALA A 38 1.97 -4.83 0.20
C ALA A 38 0.61 -4.28 -0.27
N ARG A 39 -0.42 -5.12 -0.32
CA ARG A 39 -1.80 -4.69 -0.60
C ARG A 39 -2.28 -3.66 0.41
N LYS A 40 -2.05 -3.90 1.71
CA LYS A 40 -2.44 -2.95 2.76
C LYS A 40 -1.67 -1.63 2.66
N ASN A 41 -0.41 -1.66 2.22
CA ASN A 41 0.37 -0.45 1.98
C ASN A 41 -0.24 0.41 0.86
N VAL A 42 -0.64 -0.21 -0.25
CA VAL A 42 -1.28 0.50 -1.36
C VAL A 42 -2.59 1.15 -0.90
N GLU A 43 -3.43 0.41 -0.16
CA GLU A 43 -4.68 0.93 0.41
C GLU A 43 -4.43 2.17 1.29
N LEU A 44 -3.52 2.06 2.25
CA LEU A 44 -3.16 3.15 3.16
C LEU A 44 -2.58 4.36 2.43
N THR A 45 -1.84 4.12 1.35
CA THR A 45 -1.27 5.19 0.53
C THR A 45 -2.36 5.98 -0.19
N ILE A 46 -3.37 5.31 -0.76
CA ILE A 46 -4.53 5.99 -1.37
C ILE A 46 -5.27 6.82 -0.32
N GLU A 47 -5.54 6.23 0.85
CA GLU A 47 -6.18 6.95 1.96
C GLU A 47 -5.37 8.17 2.39
N ASN A 48 -4.05 8.05 2.50
CA ASN A 48 -3.16 9.14 2.84
C ASN A 48 -3.15 10.23 1.76
N ILE A 49 -3.17 9.89 0.48
CA ILE A 49 -3.28 10.87 -0.62
C ILE A 49 -4.59 11.66 -0.49
N ARG A 50 -5.72 10.97 -0.29
CA ARG A 50 -7.04 11.60 -0.08
C ARG A 50 -7.07 12.48 1.16
N LYS A 51 -6.40 12.07 2.25
CA LYS A 51 -6.37 12.79 3.52
C LYS A 51 -5.45 14.02 3.48
N ASN A 52 -4.28 13.89 2.85
CA ASN A 52 -3.24 14.92 2.87
C ASN A 52 -3.35 15.92 1.70
N SER A 53 -4.12 15.60 0.66
CA SER A 53 -4.33 16.49 -0.49
C SER A 53 -5.81 16.85 -0.65
N PRO A 54 -6.25 17.96 -0.03
CA PRO A 54 -7.62 18.47 -0.19
C PRO A 54 -7.98 18.75 -1.65
N VAL A 55 -6.99 19.17 -2.46
CA VAL A 55 -7.17 19.47 -3.88
C VAL A 55 -7.51 18.20 -4.67
N LEU A 56 -6.73 17.13 -4.50
CA LEU A 56 -6.99 15.87 -5.21
C LEU A 56 -8.30 15.24 -4.75
N LYS A 57 -8.59 15.29 -3.45
CA LYS A 57 -9.87 14.83 -2.90
C LYS A 57 -11.05 15.60 -3.51
N GLN A 58 -10.96 16.92 -3.58
CA GLN A 58 -12.02 17.73 -4.19
C GLN A 58 -12.21 17.37 -5.67
N LEU A 59 -11.13 17.16 -6.44
CA LEU A 59 -11.22 16.75 -7.83
C LEU A 59 -11.82 15.34 -8.00
N GLU A 60 -11.56 14.43 -7.05
CA GLU A 60 -12.18 13.10 -6.99
C GLU A 60 -13.68 13.19 -6.66
N ASP A 61 -14.06 14.01 -5.67
CA ASP A 61 -15.46 14.26 -5.28
C ASP A 61 -16.26 14.91 -6.43
N GLU A 62 -15.61 15.81 -7.19
CA GLU A 62 -16.16 16.41 -8.42
C GLU A 62 -16.18 15.45 -9.62
N LYS A 63 -15.73 14.19 -9.44
CA LYS A 63 -15.62 13.15 -10.48
C LYS A 63 -14.77 13.55 -11.69
N LYS A 64 -13.87 14.51 -11.52
CA LYS A 64 -12.92 14.95 -12.57
C LYS A 64 -11.74 13.99 -12.69
N ILE A 65 -11.36 13.36 -11.58
CA ILE A 65 -10.32 12.32 -11.53
C ILE A 65 -10.81 11.14 -10.69
N LYS A 66 -10.17 9.97 -10.83
CA LYS A 66 -10.36 8.80 -9.95
C LYS A 66 -8.99 8.38 -9.44
N ILE A 67 -8.86 8.16 -8.12
CA ILE A 67 -7.63 7.63 -7.53
C ILE A 67 -7.82 6.13 -7.35
N VAL A 68 -6.94 5.33 -7.96
CA VAL A 68 -6.94 3.86 -7.85
C VAL A 68 -5.55 3.37 -7.51
N GLY A 69 -5.47 2.40 -6.60
CA GLY A 69 -4.24 1.65 -6.38
C GLY A 69 -4.13 0.50 -7.36
N SER A 70 -2.90 0.04 -7.58
CA SER A 70 -2.69 -1.22 -8.29
C SER A 70 -1.47 -1.94 -7.74
N MET A 71 -1.47 -3.27 -7.84
CA MET A 71 -0.30 -4.10 -7.63
C MET A 71 0.10 -4.77 -8.94
N TYR A 72 1.40 -4.74 -9.21
CA TYR A 72 1.99 -5.40 -10.36
C TYR A 72 2.51 -6.78 -9.97
N HIS A 73 1.99 -7.81 -10.64
CA HIS A 73 2.45 -9.18 -10.51
C HIS A 73 3.67 -9.39 -11.42
N LEU A 74 4.86 -9.51 -10.82
CA LEU A 74 6.11 -9.79 -11.53
C LEU A 74 6.01 -11.08 -12.37
N THR A 75 5.28 -12.07 -11.86
CA THR A 75 5.01 -13.32 -12.55
C THR A 75 3.88 -13.12 -13.55
N GLY A 76 4.24 -12.88 -14.81
CA GLY A 76 3.28 -12.78 -15.92
C GLY A 76 2.79 -11.38 -16.26
N GLY A 77 3.30 -10.34 -15.58
CA GLY A 77 3.09 -8.93 -15.95
C GLY A 77 1.66 -8.43 -15.78
N LYS A 78 0.85 -9.10 -14.95
CA LYS A 78 -0.53 -8.71 -14.69
C LYS A 78 -0.58 -7.55 -13.71
N VAL A 79 -1.44 -6.59 -13.98
CA VAL A 79 -1.76 -5.50 -13.04
C VAL A 79 -3.12 -5.78 -12.43
N GLU A 80 -3.17 -5.85 -11.12
CA GLU A 80 -4.42 -5.95 -10.36
C GLU A 80 -4.74 -4.56 -9.81
N PHE A 81 -5.86 -3.99 -10.25
CA PHE A 81 -6.33 -2.71 -9.76
C PHE A 81 -7.19 -2.93 -8.53
N PHE A 82 -6.94 -2.16 -7.47
CA PHE A 82 -7.80 -2.12 -6.30
C PHE A 82 -8.89 -1.08 -6.53
N GLU A 83 -10.14 -1.51 -6.46
CA GLU A 83 -11.27 -0.61 -6.31
C GLU A 83 -11.43 -0.30 -4.82
N VAL A 84 -10.84 0.82 -4.37
CA VAL A 84 -10.90 1.32 -2.99
C VAL A 84 -11.73 2.60 -2.91
#